data_AF-A0A529SJ91-F1
#
_entry.id   AF-A0A529SJ91-F1
#
_cell.length_a   1.000
_cell.length_b   1.000
_cell.length_c   1.000
_cell.angle_alpha   90.00
_cell.angle_beta   90.00
_cell.angle_gamma   90.00
#
_symmetry.space_group_name_H-M   'P 1'
#
loop_
_entity.id
_entity.type
_entity.pdbx_description
1 polymer ?
#
loop_
_entity_poly.entity_id
_entity_poly.type
_entity_poly.pdbx_seq_one_letter_code
_entity_poly.pdbx_strand_id
1 'polypeptide(L)'
;MNAPAVELTEQTHRRGGGRLGRKALRSAPIASFPTLVRKIPAYEIVPDEAVELIHEESLKILEEVGCEFRDDGAIELWKAAGADVRQTRVHIDRALLMELVSKVPPEFTLHARNPERTVRVGGKNS
;
A
#
# COMPACT_ATOMS: atom_id res chain seq x y z
N MET A 1 -0.24 -15.42 -79.38
CA MET A 1 1.00 -16.04 -78.85
C MET A 1 1.98 -14.92 -78.52
N ASN A 2 2.74 -15.12 -77.43
CA ASN A 2 3.81 -14.30 -76.83
C ASN A 2 3.39 -13.33 -75.71
N ALA A 3 3.77 -13.73 -74.49
CA ALA A 3 3.69 -13.03 -73.22
C ALA A 3 4.82 -11.98 -73.07
N PRO A 4 4.67 -10.98 -72.18
CA PRO A 4 5.78 -10.37 -71.48
C PRO A 4 5.84 -10.79 -70.01
N ALA A 5 7.05 -10.69 -69.47
CA ALA A 5 7.52 -11.26 -68.23
C ALA A 5 6.89 -10.66 -66.97
N VAL A 6 6.71 -11.50 -65.94
CA VAL A 6 6.39 -11.08 -64.58
C VAL A 6 7.68 -10.67 -63.89
N GLU A 7 7.83 -9.39 -63.61
CA GLU A 7 8.96 -8.84 -62.85
C GLU A 7 8.66 -9.03 -61.34
N LEU A 8 9.33 -10.02 -60.73
CA LEU A 8 9.33 -10.24 -59.29
C LEU A 8 10.21 -9.18 -58.62
N THR A 9 9.62 -8.05 -58.25
CA THR A 9 10.29 -7.09 -57.36
C THR A 9 10.27 -7.63 -55.94
N GLU A 10 11.38 -8.24 -55.49
CA GLU A 10 11.64 -8.51 -54.08
C GLU A 10 11.71 -7.18 -53.32
N GLN A 11 10.60 -6.80 -52.68
CA GLN A 11 10.61 -5.72 -51.70
C GLN A 11 11.42 -6.15 -50.49
N THR A 12 12.65 -5.68 -50.44
CA THR A 12 13.52 -5.74 -49.26
C THR A 12 12.88 -4.97 -48.11
N HIS A 13 12.16 -5.69 -47.25
CA HIS A 13 11.62 -5.16 -46.00
C HIS A 13 12.76 -4.68 -45.10
N ARG A 14 13.03 -3.37 -45.14
CA ARG A 14 13.91 -2.71 -44.17
C ARG A 14 13.36 -2.94 -42.77
N ARG A 15 14.17 -3.55 -41.90
CA ARG A 15 13.94 -3.77 -40.47
C ARG A 15 13.85 -2.43 -39.71
N GLY A 16 12.75 -1.70 -39.92
CA GLY A 16 12.51 -0.37 -39.33
C GLY A 16 11.33 -0.30 -38.36
N GLY A 17 10.65 -1.42 -38.10
CA GLY A 17 9.41 -1.45 -37.30
C GLY A 17 9.59 -1.71 -35.80
N GLY A 18 10.73 -2.25 -35.39
CA GLY A 18 10.90 -2.77 -34.02
C GLY A 18 10.82 -1.70 -32.93
N ARG A 19 11.17 -0.44 -33.23
CA ARG A 19 11.08 0.68 -32.26
C ARG A 19 9.64 1.18 -32.09
N LEU A 20 8.92 1.34 -33.20
CA LEU A 20 7.52 1.77 -33.18
C LEU A 20 6.62 0.70 -32.56
N GLY A 21 6.84 -0.58 -32.89
CA GLY A 21 6.14 -1.70 -32.26
C GLY A 21 6.40 -1.79 -30.76
N ARG A 22 7.66 -1.64 -30.32
CA ARG A 22 7.98 -1.57 -28.88
C ARG A 22 7.38 -0.35 -28.18
N LYS A 23 7.26 0.80 -28.86
CA LYS A 23 6.57 1.99 -28.33
C LYS A 23 5.07 1.74 -28.18
N ALA A 24 4.44 1.16 -29.19
CA ALA A 24 3.01 0.83 -29.20
C ALA A 24 2.65 -0.19 -28.12
N LEU A 25 3.46 -1.25 -27.96
CA LEU A 25 3.28 -2.25 -26.90
C LEU A 25 3.42 -1.65 -25.50
N ARG A 26 4.30 -0.67 -25.31
CA ARG A 26 4.46 0.04 -24.02
C ARG A 26 3.38 1.07 -23.76
N SER A 27 2.76 1.63 -24.81
CA SER A 27 1.64 2.57 -24.69
C SER A 27 0.29 1.88 -24.61
N ALA A 28 0.23 0.57 -24.79
CA ALA A 28 -1.01 -0.18 -24.63
C ALA A 28 -1.52 -0.01 -23.18
N PRO A 29 -2.78 0.37 -22.98
CA PRO A 29 -3.33 0.56 -21.65
C PRO A 29 -3.33 -0.77 -20.89
N ILE A 30 -2.70 -0.78 -19.72
CA ILE A 30 -2.82 -1.90 -18.79
C ILE A 30 -4.23 -1.83 -18.19
N ALA A 31 -5.00 -2.92 -18.34
CA ALA A 31 -6.31 -3.04 -17.72
C ALA A 31 -6.18 -2.83 -16.21
N SER A 32 -6.95 -1.87 -15.69
CA SER A 32 -7.02 -1.56 -14.27
C SER A 32 -8.45 -1.77 -13.83
N PHE A 33 -8.64 -2.56 -12.80
CA PHE A 33 -9.94 -2.75 -12.17
C PHE A 33 -10.18 -1.67 -11.11
N PRO A 34 -11.44 -1.35 -10.80
CA PRO A 34 -11.76 -0.50 -9.66
C PRO A 34 -11.37 -1.19 -8.35
N THR A 35 -11.29 -0.41 -7.28
CA THR A 35 -11.03 -0.92 -5.92
C THR A 35 -12.04 -2.00 -5.54
N LEU A 36 -11.55 -3.08 -4.93
CA LEU A 36 -12.39 -4.14 -4.39
C LEU A 36 -13.19 -3.59 -3.20
N VAL A 37 -14.52 -3.68 -3.29
CA VAL A 37 -15.41 -3.42 -2.16
C VAL A 37 -16.04 -4.74 -1.74
N ARG A 38 -15.69 -5.20 -0.54
CA ARG A 38 -16.10 -6.49 -0.03
C ARG A 38 -17.63 -6.52 0.19
N LYS A 39 -18.30 -7.50 -0.42
CA LYS A 39 -19.76 -7.76 -0.25
C LYS A 39 -20.09 -8.88 0.72
N ILE A 40 -19.07 -9.53 1.29
CA ILE A 40 -19.18 -10.63 2.25
C ILE A 40 -18.68 -10.15 3.63
N PRO A 41 -19.11 -10.75 4.75
CA PRO A 41 -18.58 -10.40 6.07
C PRO A 41 -17.10 -10.74 6.22
N ALA A 42 -16.45 -10.17 7.24
CA ALA A 42 -15.12 -10.61 7.63
C ALA A 42 -15.28 -11.91 8.42
N TYR A 43 -14.29 -12.80 8.34
CA TYR A 43 -14.33 -14.05 9.07
C TYR A 43 -13.53 -13.90 10.35
N GLU A 44 -14.22 -14.02 11.49
CA GLU A 44 -13.61 -13.93 12.82
C GLU A 44 -13.11 -15.32 13.22
N ILE A 45 -11.78 -15.47 13.24
CA ILE A 45 -11.11 -16.76 13.51
C ILE A 45 -10.88 -16.95 15.01
N VAL A 46 -10.83 -15.85 15.76
CA VAL A 46 -10.59 -15.81 17.20
C VAL A 46 -11.83 -15.23 17.89
N PRO A 47 -12.20 -15.74 19.08
CA PRO A 47 -13.30 -15.18 19.86
C PRO A 47 -12.90 -13.85 20.48
N ASP A 48 -13.91 -13.04 20.84
CA ASP A 48 -13.71 -11.68 21.38
C ASP A 48 -12.80 -11.67 22.63
N GLU A 49 -12.95 -12.66 23.53
CA GLU A 49 -12.11 -12.72 24.73
C GLU A 49 -10.63 -12.93 24.41
N ALA A 50 -10.32 -13.63 23.31
CA ALA A 50 -8.94 -13.81 22.86
C ALA A 50 -8.37 -12.53 22.24
N VAL A 51 -9.20 -11.73 21.57
CA VAL A 51 -8.81 -10.41 21.05
C VAL A 51 -8.47 -9.47 22.20
N GLU A 52 -9.32 -9.42 23.22
CA GLU A 52 -9.07 -8.60 24.43
C GLU A 52 -7.81 -9.04 25.18
N LEU A 53 -7.57 -10.36 25.30
CA LEU A 53 -6.34 -10.86 25.89
C LEU A 53 -5.10 -10.40 25.10
N ILE A 54 -5.13 -10.50 23.77
CA ILE A 54 -4.03 -10.03 22.93
C ILE A 54 -3.85 -8.51 23.07
N HIS A 55 -4.95 -7.76 23.15
CA HIS A 55 -4.91 -6.31 23.36
C HIS A 55 -4.20 -5.96 24.67
N GLU A 56 -4.62 -6.56 25.79
CA GLU A 56 -4.06 -6.33 27.11
C GLU A 56 -2.57 -6.70 27.21
N GLU A 57 -2.17 -7.83 26.64
CA GLU A 57 -0.76 -8.24 26.61
C GLU A 57 0.08 -7.33 25.70
N SER A 58 -0.49 -6.86 24.59
CA SER A 58 0.19 -5.90 23.70
C SER A 58 0.44 -4.56 24.41
N LEU A 59 -0.58 -4.05 25.12
CA LEU A 59 -0.46 -2.86 25.94
C LEU A 59 0.62 -3.03 27.02
N LYS A 60 0.63 -4.17 27.71
CA LYS A 60 1.63 -4.50 28.73
C LYS A 60 3.05 -4.50 28.18
N ILE A 61 3.26 -5.11 27.00
CA ILE A 61 4.58 -5.13 26.35
C ILE A 61 5.05 -3.70 26.05
N LEU A 62 4.18 -2.86 25.49
CA LEU A 62 4.55 -1.47 25.14
C LEU A 62 4.85 -0.60 26.37
N GLU A 63 4.17 -0.86 27.48
CA GLU A 63 4.37 -0.16 28.75
C GLU A 63 5.62 -0.66 29.51
N GLU A 64 5.71 -1.96 29.77
CA GLU A 64 6.75 -2.55 30.63
C GLU A 64 8.06 -2.81 29.89
N VAL A 65 7.99 -3.26 28.64
CA VAL A 65 9.17 -3.64 27.84
C VAL A 65 9.59 -2.51 26.90
N GLY A 66 8.64 -1.81 26.29
CA GLY A 66 8.88 -0.72 25.36
C GLY A 66 9.35 -1.17 23.97
N CYS A 67 9.63 -0.19 23.10
CA CYS A 67 10.09 -0.40 21.72
C CYS A 67 11.34 0.45 21.40
N GLU A 68 12.23 -0.08 20.58
CA GLU A 68 13.45 0.62 20.15
C GLU A 68 13.19 1.54 18.96
N PHE A 69 13.48 2.83 19.14
CA PHE A 69 13.51 3.83 18.09
C PHE A 69 14.96 4.33 17.92
N ARG A 70 15.54 4.06 16.75
CA ARG A 70 16.93 4.41 16.41
C ARG A 70 17.08 5.69 15.59
N ASP A 71 16.01 6.48 15.55
CA ASP A 71 15.98 7.78 14.89
C ASP A 71 15.79 8.86 15.96
N ASP A 72 16.68 9.85 15.96
CA ASP A 72 16.66 10.92 16.96
C ASP A 72 15.39 11.77 16.86
N GLY A 73 14.87 11.97 15.64
CA GLY A 73 13.62 12.70 15.42
C GLY A 73 12.41 11.99 16.02
N ALA A 74 12.33 10.67 15.86
CA ALA A 74 11.30 9.85 16.48
C ALA A 74 11.36 9.89 18.02
N ILE A 75 12.58 9.85 18.59
CA ILE A 75 12.79 9.96 20.04
C ILE A 75 12.23 11.29 20.57
N GLU A 76 12.53 12.40 19.90
CA GLU A 76 12.05 13.72 20.32
C GLU A 76 10.53 13.85 20.20
N LEU A 77 9.93 13.27 19.15
CA LEU A 77 8.46 13.22 19.01
C LEU A 77 7.80 12.43 20.16
N TRP A 78 8.38 11.30 20.56
CA TRP A 78 7.86 10.49 21.67
C TRP A 78 7.98 11.20 23.02
N LYS A 79 9.11 11.86 23.29
CA LYS A 79 9.28 12.69 24.50
C LYS A 79 8.25 13.82 24.52
N ALA A 80 8.05 14.51 23.40
CA ALA A 80 7.07 15.59 23.28
C ALA A 80 5.63 15.10 23.45
N ALA A 81 5.33 13.87 23.04
CA ALA A 81 4.05 13.22 23.28
C ALA A 81 3.85 12.74 24.73
N GLY A 82 4.90 12.77 25.57
CA GLY A 82 4.85 12.39 26.99
C GLY A 82 5.21 10.94 27.28
N ALA A 83 5.83 10.22 26.34
CA ALA A 83 6.32 8.87 26.58
C ALA A 83 7.60 8.86 27.45
N ASP A 84 7.81 7.78 28.21
CA ASP A 84 9.05 7.55 28.97
C ASP A 84 10.12 7.01 28.02
N VAL A 85 11.13 7.84 27.70
CA VAL A 85 12.20 7.46 26.78
C VAL A 85 13.51 7.25 27.51
N ARG A 86 14.00 6.02 27.46
CA ARG A 86 15.25 5.55 28.06
C ARG A 86 16.27 5.31 26.97
N GLN A 87 17.11 6.30 26.70
CA GLN A 87 18.02 6.32 25.54
C GLN A 87 17.26 6.19 24.21
N THR A 88 17.28 5.01 23.59
CA THR A 88 16.58 4.69 22.34
C THR A 88 15.31 3.86 22.56
N ARG A 89 15.03 3.45 23.80
CA ARG A 89 13.86 2.67 24.14
C ARG A 89 12.72 3.54 24.64
N VAL A 90 11.58 3.46 23.98
CA VAL A 90 10.36 4.20 24.30
C VAL A 90 9.39 3.27 25.00
N HIS A 91 9.02 3.61 26.23
CA HIS A 91 7.93 3.00 26.99
C HIS A 91 6.69 3.87 26.84
N ILE A 92 5.59 3.26 26.43
CA ILE A 92 4.35 3.99 26.10
C ILE A 92 3.29 3.60 27.11
N ASP A 93 2.86 4.56 27.91
CA ASP A 93 1.72 4.39 28.82
C ASP A 93 0.44 4.05 28.05
N ARG A 94 -0.42 3.23 28.64
CA ARG A 94 -1.65 2.74 28.00
C ARG A 94 -2.60 3.87 27.65
N ALA A 95 -2.77 4.83 28.54
CA ALA A 95 -3.68 5.96 28.32
C ALA A 95 -3.15 6.83 27.17
N LEU A 96 -1.84 7.10 27.15
CA LEU A 96 -1.19 7.82 26.05
C LEU A 96 -1.38 7.08 24.71
N LEU A 97 -1.13 5.77 24.68
CA LEU A 97 -1.26 4.99 23.45
C LEU A 97 -2.70 5.04 22.92
N MET A 98 -3.70 4.82 23.79
CA MET A 98 -5.11 4.83 23.40
C MET A 98 -5.57 6.23 22.98
N GLU A 99 -5.08 7.29 23.61
CA GLU A 99 -5.32 8.67 23.18
C GLU A 99 -4.78 8.90 21.76
N LEU A 100 -3.55 8.46 21.47
CA LEU A 100 -2.94 8.60 20.14
C LEU A 100 -3.69 7.80 19.07
N VAL A 101 -4.07 6.56 19.38
CA VAL A 101 -4.85 5.70 18.47
C VAL A 101 -6.22 6.31 18.18
N SER A 102 -6.87 6.94 19.17
CA SER A 102 -8.19 7.56 18.99
C SER A 102 -8.21 8.72 17.98
N LYS A 103 -7.04 9.33 17.71
CA LYS A 103 -6.89 10.42 16.73
C LYS A 103 -6.86 9.90 15.28
N VAL A 104 -6.71 8.59 15.08
CA VAL A 104 -6.60 7.99 13.75
C VAL A 104 -7.99 7.81 13.13
N PRO A 105 -8.23 8.31 11.89
CA PRO A 105 -9.51 8.10 11.23
C PRO A 105 -9.69 6.62 10.84
N PRO A 106 -10.91 6.05 10.98
CA PRO A 106 -11.17 4.65 10.64
C PRO A 106 -11.11 4.39 9.12
N GLU A 107 -11.32 5.43 8.30
CA GLU A 107 -11.20 5.37 6.85
C GLU A 107 -10.59 6.66 6.31
N PHE A 108 -9.79 6.56 5.25
CA PHE A 108 -9.20 7.72 4.56
C PHE A 108 -9.13 7.50 3.05
N THR A 109 -8.91 8.57 2.29
CA THR A 109 -8.78 8.52 0.83
C THR A 109 -7.32 8.66 0.42
N LEU A 110 -6.81 7.66 -0.31
CA LEU A 110 -5.50 7.70 -0.92
C LEU A 110 -5.65 8.21 -2.37
N HIS A 111 -5.29 9.48 -2.56
CA HIS A 111 -5.40 10.16 -3.85
C HIS A 111 -4.33 9.72 -4.84
N ALA A 112 -4.77 9.34 -6.04
CA ALA A 112 -3.88 8.98 -7.14
C ALA A 112 -3.70 10.14 -8.11
N ARG A 113 -2.60 10.12 -8.87
CA ARG A 113 -2.35 11.07 -9.98
C ARG A 113 -3.47 11.07 -11.02
N ASN A 114 -4.04 9.89 -11.29
CA ASN A 114 -5.27 9.75 -12.04
C ASN A 114 -6.43 9.65 -11.02
N PRO A 115 -7.35 10.63 -10.95
CA PRO A 115 -8.47 10.63 -10.01
C PRO A 115 -9.31 9.35 -10.06
N GLU A 116 -9.47 8.73 -11.23
CA GLU A 116 -10.17 7.45 -11.43
C GLU A 116 -9.52 6.25 -10.71
N ARG A 117 -8.29 6.43 -10.21
CA ARG A 117 -7.54 5.42 -9.44
C ARG A 117 -7.39 5.80 -7.96
N THR A 118 -8.12 6.80 -7.50
CA THR A 118 -8.18 7.16 -6.09
C THR A 118 -8.92 6.07 -5.32
N VAL A 119 -8.37 5.65 -4.17
CA VAL A 119 -8.91 4.53 -3.40
C VAL A 119 -9.31 4.99 -2.00
N ARG A 120 -10.41 4.44 -1.48
CA ARG A 120 -10.73 4.54 -0.05
C ARG A 120 -10.06 3.38 0.67
N VAL A 121 -9.45 3.64 1.81
CA VAL A 121 -8.77 2.65 2.65
C VAL A 121 -9.53 2.52 3.96
N GLY A 122 -9.82 1.28 4.37
CA GLY A 122 -10.56 0.96 5.59
C GLY A 122 -12.00 0.46 5.32
N GLY A 123 -12.66 0.03 6.38
CA GLY A 123 -14.02 -0.52 6.33
C GLY A 123 -14.12 -1.77 5.43
N LYS A 124 -14.91 -1.67 4.35
CA LYS A 124 -15.08 -2.75 3.35
C LYS A 124 -14.11 -2.66 2.17
N ASN A 125 -13.20 -1.68 2.17
CA ASN A 125 -12.23 -1.40 1.11
C ASN A 125 -10.86 -2.01 1.47
N SER A 126 -10.84 -3.33 1.66
CA SER A 126 -9.68 -4.12 2.11
C SER A 126 -9.38 -5.24 1.12
#